data_AF-A0A150FRZ7-F1
#
_entry.id   AF-A0A150FRZ7-F1
#
_cell.length_a   1.000
_cell.length_b   1.000
_cell.length_c   1.000
_cell.angle_alpha   90.00
_cell.angle_beta   90.00
_cell.angle_gamma   90.00
#
_symmetry.space_group_name_H-M   'P 1'
#
loop_
_entity.id
_entity.type
_entity.pdbx_description
1 polymer ?
#
loop_
_entity_poly.entity_id
_entity_poly.type
_entity_poly.pdbx_seq_one_letter_code
_entity_poly.pdbx_strand_id
1 'polypeptide(L)'
;MEYIFEDYTKTKKVYHIVSLNDLDRVIKNGICYDDKITYNTKYKGFHDYIDKFKGKNIPSWVMRSKCIFASLNYKKDHNFHSHSAILSVNIDEERCWIANENLANVIYEPFALRNTVTFENCKSFLDKNGERILKKYWDTSISFKENLKVRKDLKKGYDAEVLICHPISKEDIQILYICSDHKIMSLEQFNMYFS
;
A
#
# COMPACT_ATOMS: atom_id res chain seq x y z
N MET A 1 18.80 8.35 4.85
CA MET A 1 18.05 7.08 4.75
C MET A 1 18.27 6.60 3.33
N GLU A 2 18.72 5.36 3.15
CA GLU A 2 19.00 4.83 1.81
C GLU A 2 17.77 4.10 1.28
N TYR A 3 17.41 4.39 0.03
CA TYR A 3 16.28 3.80 -0.66
C TYR A 3 16.74 2.94 -1.84
N ILE A 4 15.88 2.02 -2.28
CA ILE A 4 16.15 1.11 -3.40
C ILE A 4 16.13 1.88 -4.71
N PHE A 5 15.12 2.74 -4.90
CA PHE A 5 14.94 3.50 -6.12
C PHE A 5 15.35 4.96 -5.98
N GLU A 6 15.50 5.66 -7.10
CA GLU A 6 15.59 7.11 -7.08
C GLU A 6 14.28 7.77 -6.62
N ASP A 7 14.37 9.02 -6.19
CA ASP A 7 13.21 9.79 -5.72
C ASP A 7 12.14 9.96 -6.81
N TYR A 8 10.86 9.97 -6.39
CA TYR A 8 9.71 10.15 -7.28
C TYR A 8 9.85 11.38 -8.19
N THR A 9 10.48 12.47 -7.71
CA THR A 9 10.70 13.67 -8.53
C THR A 9 11.52 13.42 -9.79
N LYS A 10 12.35 12.37 -9.79
CA LYS A 10 13.12 11.91 -10.95
C LYS A 10 12.41 10.81 -11.71
N THR A 11 11.92 9.78 -11.01
CA THR A 11 11.39 8.57 -11.66
C THR A 11 9.99 8.76 -12.23
N LYS A 12 9.18 9.59 -11.57
CA LYS A 12 7.73 9.69 -11.81
C LYS A 12 7.00 8.35 -11.73
N LYS A 13 7.52 7.44 -10.90
CA LYS A 13 6.97 6.10 -10.66
C LYS A 13 6.67 5.89 -9.18
N VAL A 14 5.59 5.16 -8.90
CA VAL A 14 5.37 4.53 -7.59
C VAL A 14 5.47 3.01 -7.75
N TYR A 15 5.62 2.30 -6.64
CA TYR A 15 5.95 0.89 -6.65
C TYR A 15 4.84 0.06 -5.99
N HIS A 16 4.30 -0.90 -6.74
CA HIS A 16 3.26 -1.80 -6.29
C HIS A 16 3.82 -3.22 -6.17
N ILE A 17 3.44 -3.93 -5.11
CA ILE A 17 3.81 -5.34 -4.91
C ILE A 17 2.61 -6.21 -5.24
N VAL A 18 2.80 -7.19 -6.11
CA VAL A 18 1.76 -8.15 -6.51
C VAL A 18 2.21 -9.58 -6.25
N SER A 19 1.27 -10.47 -5.88
CA SER A 19 1.52 -11.91 -5.82
C SER A 19 1.87 -12.46 -7.20
N LEU A 20 2.82 -13.39 -7.29
CA LEU A 20 3.15 -14.04 -8.57
C LEU A 20 1.95 -14.77 -9.19
N ASN A 21 1.01 -15.26 -8.37
CA ASN A 21 -0.21 -15.90 -8.86
C ASN A 21 -1.16 -14.93 -9.60
N ASP A 22 -1.06 -13.63 -9.30
CA ASP A 22 -1.88 -12.58 -9.93
C ASP A 22 -1.15 -11.88 -11.08
N LEU A 23 0.15 -12.12 -11.25
CA LEU A 23 1.02 -11.36 -12.14
C LEU A 23 0.57 -11.42 -13.60
N ASP A 24 0.26 -12.61 -14.12
CA ASP A 24 -0.19 -12.79 -15.51
C ASP A 24 -1.46 -11.97 -15.81
N ARG A 25 -2.43 -11.97 -14.89
CA ARG A 25 -3.65 -11.15 -15.00
C ARG A 25 -3.30 -9.66 -15.02
N VAL A 26 -2.45 -9.21 -14.09
CA VAL A 26 -2.08 -7.80 -13.95
C VAL A 26 -1.38 -7.27 -15.20
N ILE A 27 -0.47 -8.06 -15.78
CA ILE A 27 0.25 -7.65 -17.00
C ILE A 27 -0.67 -7.65 -18.22
N LYS A 28 -1.62 -8.57 -18.30
CA LYS A 28 -2.55 -8.63 -19.45
C LYS A 28 -3.65 -7.58 -19.40
N ASN A 29 -4.15 -7.27 -18.21
CA ASN A 29 -5.40 -6.50 -18.05
C ASN A 29 -5.23 -5.18 -17.29
N GLY A 30 -4.07 -4.92 -16.70
CA GLY A 30 -3.88 -3.82 -15.76
C GLY A 30 -4.36 -4.16 -14.35
N ILE A 31 -4.48 -3.13 -13.50
CA ILE A 31 -4.97 -3.25 -12.12
C ILE A 31 -6.26 -2.46 -12.00
N CYS A 32 -7.34 -3.17 -11.71
CA CYS A 32 -8.65 -2.56 -11.50
C CYS A 32 -8.71 -1.83 -10.16
N TYR A 33 -9.29 -0.64 -10.16
CA TYR A 33 -9.73 0.03 -8.94
C TYR A 33 -10.96 -0.68 -8.38
N ASP A 34 -11.08 -0.76 -7.05
CA ASP A 34 -12.17 -1.47 -6.36
C ASP A 34 -12.21 -2.98 -6.65
N ASP A 35 -11.08 -3.57 -7.05
CA ASP A 35 -10.94 -5.01 -7.25
C ASP A 35 -10.19 -5.63 -6.08
N LYS A 36 -10.93 -5.86 -4.99
CA LYS A 36 -10.41 -6.48 -3.76
C LYS A 36 -10.74 -7.97 -3.66
N ILE A 37 -10.98 -8.64 -4.79
CA ILE A 37 -11.35 -10.07 -4.83
C ILE A 37 -10.31 -10.94 -4.07
N THR A 38 -9.03 -10.56 -4.11
CA THR A 38 -7.93 -11.24 -3.40
C THR A 38 -7.83 -10.92 -1.90
N TYR A 39 -8.51 -9.88 -1.41
CA TYR A 39 -8.48 -9.44 0.00
C TYR A 39 -9.57 -10.10 0.86
N ASN A 40 -10.50 -10.85 0.24
CA ASN A 40 -11.65 -11.46 0.91
C ASN A 40 -11.30 -12.43 2.05
N THR A 41 -10.04 -12.86 2.17
CA THR A 41 -9.58 -13.78 3.21
C THR A 41 -8.77 -13.08 4.31
N LYS A 42 -7.78 -12.24 3.98
CA LYS A 42 -6.86 -11.64 4.99
C LYS A 42 -7.30 -10.28 5.55
N TYR A 43 -7.99 -9.45 4.77
CA TYR A 43 -8.27 -8.05 5.13
C TYR A 43 -9.75 -7.72 5.19
N LYS A 44 -10.61 -8.75 5.26
CA LYS A 44 -12.06 -8.60 5.14
C LYS A 44 -12.59 -7.58 6.16
N GLY A 45 -13.15 -6.48 5.65
CA GLY A 45 -13.74 -5.39 6.44
C GLY A 45 -12.74 -4.50 7.19
N PHE A 46 -11.42 -4.72 7.08
CA PHE A 46 -10.43 -3.88 7.75
C PHE A 46 -10.36 -2.50 7.12
N HIS A 47 -10.27 -2.42 5.80
CA HIS A 47 -10.24 -1.13 5.10
C HIS A 47 -11.57 -0.37 5.28
N ASP A 48 -12.71 -1.07 5.24
CA ASP A 48 -14.01 -0.47 5.54
C ASP A 48 -14.08 0.07 6.98
N TYR A 49 -13.46 -0.62 7.94
CA TYR A 49 -13.37 -0.14 9.31
C TYR A 49 -12.55 1.15 9.41
N ILE A 50 -11.45 1.28 8.67
CA ILE A 50 -10.66 2.51 8.59
C ILE A 50 -11.47 3.65 7.96
N ASP A 51 -12.17 3.37 6.84
CA ASP A 51 -12.95 4.36 6.10
C ASP A 51 -14.09 4.97 6.93
N LYS A 52 -14.66 4.25 7.90
CA LYS A 52 -15.71 4.76 8.81
C LYS A 52 -15.28 5.97 9.64
N PHE A 53 -13.98 6.15 9.87
CA PHE A 53 -13.45 7.27 10.66
C PHE A 53 -12.91 8.41 9.79
N LYS A 54 -13.15 8.37 8.47
CA LYS A 54 -12.72 9.42 7.55
C LYS A 54 -13.44 10.74 7.84
N GLY A 55 -12.66 11.80 8.09
CA GLY A 55 -13.18 13.15 8.30
C GLY A 55 -13.79 13.77 7.04
N LYS A 56 -14.69 14.75 7.23
CA LYS A 56 -15.38 15.45 6.12
C LYS A 56 -14.45 16.31 5.24
N ASN A 57 -13.27 16.64 5.75
CA ASN A 57 -12.22 17.38 5.04
C ASN A 57 -11.46 16.54 4.01
N ILE A 58 -11.59 15.21 4.07
CA ILE A 58 -10.98 14.31 3.08
C ILE A 58 -11.97 14.13 1.91
N PRO A 59 -11.52 14.25 0.65
CA PRO A 59 -12.42 14.10 -0.49
C PRO A 59 -13.18 12.77 -0.49
N SER A 60 -14.40 12.79 -1.01
CA SER A 60 -15.29 11.61 -1.03
C SER A 60 -14.70 10.46 -1.85
N TRP A 61 -13.98 10.77 -2.93
CA TRP A 61 -13.33 9.79 -3.81
C TRP A 61 -12.15 9.05 -3.17
N VAL A 62 -11.58 9.57 -2.07
CA VAL A 62 -10.52 8.87 -1.32
C VAL A 62 -11.17 7.78 -0.47
N MET A 63 -11.14 6.54 -0.93
CA MET A 63 -11.75 5.40 -0.25
C MET A 63 -10.74 4.27 -0.11
N ARG A 64 -10.18 4.07 1.09
CA ARG A 64 -9.10 3.08 1.31
C ARG A 64 -9.53 1.69 0.89
N SER A 65 -10.79 1.32 1.13
CA SER A 65 -11.33 0.01 0.74
C SER A 65 -11.27 -0.28 -0.75
N LYS A 66 -11.18 0.76 -1.59
CA LYS A 66 -11.19 0.64 -3.05
C LYS A 66 -9.82 0.87 -3.70
N CYS A 67 -8.96 1.66 -3.07
CA CYS A 67 -7.70 2.11 -3.69
C CYS A 67 -6.69 0.97 -3.84
N ILE A 68 -5.84 1.07 -4.86
CA ILE A 68 -4.66 0.22 -5.04
C ILE A 68 -3.55 0.76 -4.14
N PHE A 69 -2.81 -0.11 -3.48
CA PHE A 69 -1.76 0.28 -2.53
C PHE A 69 -0.40 0.24 -3.22
N ALA A 70 0.38 1.29 -3.06
CA ALA A 70 1.75 1.38 -3.57
C ALA A 70 2.63 2.15 -2.58
N SER A 71 3.91 2.24 -2.88
CA SER A 71 4.88 3.03 -2.10
C SER A 71 5.62 3.99 -3.02
N LEU A 72 5.98 5.17 -2.51
CA LEU A 72 6.88 6.10 -3.23
C LEU A 72 8.28 5.51 -3.41
N ASN A 73 8.72 4.67 -2.46
CA ASN A 73 9.98 3.97 -2.49
C ASN A 73 10.01 2.91 -1.38
N TYR A 74 11.05 2.07 -1.37
CA TYR A 74 11.36 1.16 -0.28
C TYR A 74 12.75 1.45 0.26
N LYS A 75 12.93 1.30 1.57
CA LYS A 75 14.27 1.36 2.17
C LYS A 75 15.10 0.17 1.68
N LYS A 76 16.43 0.31 1.61
CA LYS A 76 17.30 -0.77 1.15
C LYS A 76 17.23 -2.05 2.01
N ASP A 77 16.85 -1.91 3.27
CA ASP A 77 16.65 -3.01 4.23
C ASP A 77 15.20 -3.50 4.28
N HIS A 78 14.35 -3.12 3.32
CA HIS A 78 12.96 -3.55 3.27
C HIS A 78 12.86 -5.06 3.01
N ASN A 79 12.08 -5.75 3.85
CA ASN A 79 11.82 -7.17 3.71
C ASN A 79 10.57 -7.40 2.87
N PHE A 80 10.77 -7.74 1.60
CA PHE A 80 9.67 -8.08 0.72
C PHE A 80 9.12 -9.48 1.04
N HIS A 81 7.80 -9.63 0.94
CA HIS A 81 7.20 -10.95 0.98
C HIS A 81 7.67 -11.79 -0.21
N SER A 82 8.02 -13.03 0.05
CA SER A 82 8.37 -13.98 -0.99
C SER A 82 7.18 -14.29 -1.90
N HIS A 83 7.50 -14.80 -3.09
CA HIS A 83 6.51 -15.12 -4.13
C HIS A 83 5.72 -13.89 -4.59
N SER A 84 6.41 -12.76 -4.70
CA SER A 84 5.84 -11.51 -5.20
C SER A 84 6.69 -10.91 -6.33
N ALA A 85 6.12 -9.98 -7.07
CA ALA A 85 6.83 -9.13 -8.01
C ALA A 85 6.72 -7.66 -7.57
N ILE A 86 7.80 -6.91 -7.75
CA ILE A 86 7.82 -5.45 -7.58
C ILE A 86 7.57 -4.84 -8.95
N LEU A 87 6.50 -4.06 -9.05
CA LEU A 87 6.09 -3.34 -10.24
C LEU A 87 6.36 -1.84 -10.05
N SER A 88 6.85 -1.16 -11.08
CA SER A 88 6.67 0.30 -11.17
C SER A 88 5.40 0.60 -11.95
N VAL A 89 4.67 1.60 -11.48
CA VAL A 89 3.43 2.05 -12.11
C VAL A 89 3.41 3.56 -12.32
N ASN A 90 2.80 4.00 -13.43
CA ASN A 90 2.41 5.40 -13.61
C ASN A 90 1.07 5.66 -12.92
N ILE A 91 0.90 6.87 -12.41
CA ILE A 91 -0.30 7.28 -11.68
C ILE A 91 -0.80 8.65 -12.13
N ASP A 92 -2.09 8.89 -11.93
CA ASP A 92 -2.68 10.22 -11.92
C ASP A 92 -2.52 10.81 -10.51
N GLU A 93 -1.60 11.75 -10.35
CA GLU A 93 -1.29 12.40 -9.07
C GLU A 93 -2.51 13.09 -8.43
N GLU A 94 -3.49 13.54 -9.24
CA GLU A 94 -4.72 14.19 -8.73
C GLU A 94 -5.70 13.19 -8.09
N ARG A 95 -5.54 11.91 -8.40
CA ARG A 95 -6.37 10.81 -7.90
C ARG A 95 -5.61 9.91 -6.92
N CYS A 96 -4.53 10.43 -6.33
CA CYS A 96 -3.72 9.73 -5.36
C CYS A 96 -3.69 10.43 -4.01
N TRP A 97 -3.57 9.63 -2.95
CA TRP A 97 -3.51 10.08 -1.57
C TRP A 97 -2.35 9.41 -0.84
N ILE A 98 -1.71 10.10 0.10
CA ILE A 98 -0.62 9.57 0.92
C ILE A 98 -1.11 9.39 2.34
N ALA A 99 -1.06 8.16 2.84
CA ALA A 99 -1.45 7.81 4.19
C ALA A 99 -0.26 7.33 5.02
N ASN A 100 -0.40 7.35 6.34
CA ASN A 100 0.61 6.85 7.28
C ASN A 100 0.29 5.41 7.67
N GLU A 101 0.94 4.45 7.01
CA GLU A 101 0.71 3.02 7.17
C GLU A 101 0.94 2.54 8.61
N ASN A 102 1.91 3.14 9.32
CA ASN A 102 2.19 2.81 10.73
C ASN A 102 0.93 2.88 11.61
N LEU A 103 0.03 3.83 11.37
CA LEU A 103 -1.19 3.97 12.15
C LEU A 103 -2.23 2.90 11.79
N ALA A 104 -2.28 2.46 10.53
CA ALA A 104 -3.12 1.34 10.11
C ALA A 104 -2.57 0.02 10.69
N ASN A 105 -1.25 -0.19 10.66
CA ASN A 105 -0.61 -1.40 11.16
C ASN A 105 -0.87 -1.60 12.66
N VAL A 106 -0.85 -0.54 13.49
CA VAL A 106 -1.23 -0.62 14.92
C VAL A 106 -2.66 -1.14 15.15
N ILE A 107 -3.56 -0.97 14.18
CA ILE A 107 -4.96 -1.41 14.28
C ILE A 107 -5.16 -2.82 13.71
N TYR A 108 -4.28 -3.28 12.81
CA TYR A 108 -4.52 -4.49 12.03
C TYR A 108 -4.63 -5.76 12.89
N GLU A 109 -3.63 -6.08 13.71
CA GLU A 109 -3.67 -7.29 14.54
C GLU A 109 -4.82 -7.25 15.56
N PRO A 110 -5.05 -6.15 16.31
CA PRO A 110 -6.22 -6.05 17.17
C PRO A 110 -7.52 -6.24 16.41
N PHE A 111 -7.64 -5.68 15.20
CA PHE A 111 -8.80 -5.87 14.35
C PHE A 111 -8.95 -7.34 13.96
N ALA A 112 -7.92 -7.99 13.42
CA ALA A 112 -7.99 -9.38 12.96
C ALA A 112 -8.37 -10.35 14.08
N LEU A 113 -7.89 -10.11 15.31
CA LEU A 113 -8.06 -11.01 16.46
C LEU A 113 -9.28 -10.71 17.34
N ARG A 114 -10.01 -9.61 17.10
CA ARG A 114 -11.08 -9.10 17.98
C ARG A 114 -12.22 -10.08 18.32
N ASN A 115 -12.40 -11.12 17.49
CA ASN A 115 -13.47 -12.11 17.66
C ASN A 115 -12.96 -13.45 18.21
N THR A 116 -11.67 -13.56 18.53
CA THR A 116 -11.06 -14.78 19.07
C THR A 116 -11.08 -14.73 20.59
N VAL A 117 -11.62 -15.76 21.23
CA VAL A 117 -11.79 -15.85 22.70
C VAL A 117 -10.47 -15.64 23.45
N THR A 118 -9.35 -16.12 22.93
CA THR A 118 -8.02 -15.94 23.55
C THR A 118 -7.54 -14.47 23.56
N PHE A 119 -8.12 -13.60 22.73
CA PHE A 119 -7.66 -12.24 22.49
C PHE A 119 -8.71 -11.17 22.80
N GLU A 120 -9.50 -11.34 23.86
CA GLU A 120 -10.52 -10.36 24.30
C GLU A 120 -9.97 -8.94 24.50
N ASN A 121 -8.69 -8.82 24.89
CA ASN A 121 -8.01 -7.53 25.03
C ASN A 121 -7.89 -6.75 23.71
N CYS A 122 -7.89 -7.43 22.55
CA CYS A 122 -7.85 -6.77 21.25
C CYS A 122 -9.13 -5.97 20.98
N LYS A 123 -10.30 -6.52 21.31
CA LYS A 123 -11.57 -5.79 21.21
C LYS A 123 -11.57 -4.58 22.16
N SER A 124 -11.18 -4.80 23.41
CA SER A 124 -11.07 -3.72 24.41
C SER A 124 -10.10 -2.61 23.99
N PHE A 125 -9.00 -2.96 23.31
CA PHE A 125 -8.06 -1.99 22.76
C PHE A 125 -8.69 -1.13 21.66
N LEU A 126 -9.41 -1.75 20.72
CA LEU A 126 -10.10 -1.05 19.63
C LEU A 126 -11.18 -0.12 20.17
N ASP A 127 -11.98 -0.56 21.13
CA ASP A 127 -13.05 0.25 21.73
C ASP A 127 -12.49 1.50 22.43
N LYS A 128 -11.31 1.39 23.05
CA LYS A 128 -10.64 2.50 23.76
C LYS A 128 -9.82 3.42 22.85
N ASN A 129 -9.15 2.87 21.85
CA ASN A 129 -8.11 3.57 21.08
C ASN A 129 -8.37 3.68 19.59
N GLY A 130 -9.20 2.79 19.02
CA GLY A 130 -9.36 2.62 17.58
C GLY A 130 -9.80 3.90 16.89
N GLU A 131 -10.88 4.52 17.34
CA GLU A 131 -11.38 5.78 16.78
C GLU A 131 -10.32 6.88 16.78
N ARG A 132 -9.63 7.09 17.90
CA ARG A 132 -8.59 8.13 18.04
C ARG A 132 -7.43 7.89 17.07
N ILE A 133 -6.98 6.64 16.94
CA ILE A 133 -5.88 6.27 16.05
C ILE A 133 -6.30 6.44 14.59
N LEU A 134 -7.50 6.03 14.23
CA LEU A 134 -7.99 6.09 12.84
C LEU A 134 -8.36 7.50 12.41
N LYS A 135 -8.88 8.35 13.31
CA LYS A 135 -8.98 9.79 13.04
C LYS A 135 -7.61 10.39 12.79
N LYS A 136 -6.62 10.08 13.63
CA LYS A 136 -5.24 10.52 13.42
C LYS A 136 -4.64 10.01 12.10
N TYR A 137 -4.97 8.79 11.68
CA TYR A 137 -4.57 8.27 10.37
C TYR A 137 -5.05 9.20 9.24
N TRP A 138 -6.33 9.55 9.24
CA TRP A 138 -6.89 10.48 8.25
C TRP A 138 -6.38 11.91 8.39
N ASP A 139 -6.27 12.43 9.62
CA ASP A 139 -5.81 13.80 9.87
C ASP A 139 -4.33 14.01 9.48
N THR A 140 -3.53 12.94 9.54
CA THR A 140 -2.11 12.99 9.16
C THR A 140 -1.88 12.66 7.68
N SER A 141 -2.84 12.02 7.01
CA SER A 141 -2.82 11.77 5.57
C SER A 141 -2.99 13.05 4.75
N ILE A 142 -2.61 13.02 3.47
CA ILE A 142 -2.61 14.21 2.61
C ILE A 142 -2.70 13.84 1.13
N SER A 143 -3.10 14.77 0.26
CA SER A 143 -3.07 14.54 -1.18
C SER A 143 -1.66 14.29 -1.69
N PHE A 144 -1.53 13.49 -2.75
CA PHE A 144 -0.22 13.17 -3.33
C PHE A 144 0.55 14.44 -3.73
N LYS A 145 -0.11 15.36 -4.44
CA LYS A 145 0.50 16.63 -4.86
C LYS A 145 0.96 17.51 -3.72
N GLU A 146 0.22 17.56 -2.62
CA GLU A 146 0.67 18.31 -1.46
C GLU A 146 1.83 17.62 -0.77
N ASN A 147 1.83 16.28 -0.71
CA ASN A 147 2.99 15.53 -0.24
C ASN A 147 4.25 15.84 -1.06
N LEU A 148 4.16 16.01 -2.38
CA LEU A 148 5.32 16.40 -3.20
C LEU A 148 5.94 17.74 -2.79
N LYS A 149 5.17 18.64 -2.18
CA LYS A 149 5.67 19.92 -1.64
C LYS A 149 6.23 19.78 -0.23
N VAL A 150 5.48 19.12 0.68
CA VAL A 150 5.81 19.08 2.12
C VAL A 150 6.64 17.88 2.54
N ARG A 151 6.78 16.88 1.65
CA ARG A 151 7.54 15.64 1.78
C ARG A 151 7.34 14.94 3.13
N LYS A 152 6.08 14.67 3.49
CA LYS A 152 5.77 13.91 4.73
C LYS A 152 6.37 12.50 4.68
N ASP A 153 6.45 11.91 3.49
CA ASP A 153 7.09 10.62 3.21
C ASP A 153 8.55 10.52 3.64
N LEU A 154 9.27 11.64 3.72
CA LEU A 154 10.67 11.67 4.16
C LEU A 154 10.82 11.90 5.67
N LYS A 155 9.73 12.15 6.40
CA LYS A 155 9.78 12.44 7.84
C LYS A 155 9.92 11.15 8.64
N LYS A 156 10.80 11.16 9.65
CA LYS A 156 11.02 10.03 10.55
C LYS A 156 9.69 9.61 11.22
N GLY A 157 9.36 8.33 11.13
CA GLY A 157 8.14 7.75 11.73
C GLY A 157 6.88 7.86 10.87
N TYR A 158 6.98 8.44 9.67
CA TYR A 158 5.90 8.43 8.69
C TYR A 158 6.17 7.36 7.65
N ASP A 159 5.39 6.29 7.66
CA ASP A 159 5.49 5.23 6.65
C ASP A 159 4.46 5.52 5.55
N ALA A 160 4.93 6.05 4.43
CA ALA A 160 4.07 6.59 3.39
C ALA A 160 3.55 5.49 2.46
N GLU A 161 2.27 5.18 2.60
CA GLU A 161 1.52 4.35 1.66
C GLU A 161 0.77 5.25 0.68
N VAL A 162 0.91 4.96 -0.61
CA VAL A 162 0.19 5.61 -1.70
C VAL A 162 -1.13 4.88 -1.89
N LEU A 163 -2.24 5.59 -1.72
CA LEU A 163 -3.58 5.15 -2.09
C LEU A 163 -3.86 5.66 -3.50
N ILE A 164 -3.80 4.76 -4.48
CA ILE A 164 -4.10 5.05 -5.88
C ILE A 164 -5.60 4.81 -6.09
N CYS A 165 -6.36 5.89 -6.27
CA CYS A 165 -7.81 5.83 -6.31
C CYS A 165 -8.35 5.97 -7.75
N HIS A 166 -7.68 5.28 -8.67
CA HIS A 166 -8.04 5.11 -10.08
C HIS A 166 -7.45 3.78 -10.59
N PRO A 167 -7.98 3.20 -11.68
CA PRO A 167 -7.39 1.99 -12.27
C PRO A 167 -6.04 2.30 -12.93
N ILE A 168 -5.18 1.29 -13.04
CA ILE A 168 -3.86 1.38 -13.68
C ILE A 168 -3.91 0.55 -14.97
N SER A 169 -3.62 1.18 -16.12
CA SER A 169 -3.60 0.47 -17.40
C SER A 169 -2.37 -0.44 -17.49
N LYS A 170 -2.46 -1.51 -18.29
CA LYS A 170 -1.32 -2.43 -18.49
C LYS A 170 -0.08 -1.74 -19.06
N GLU A 171 -0.27 -0.72 -19.91
CA GLU A 171 0.81 0.07 -20.51
C GLU A 171 1.56 0.92 -19.46
N ASP A 172 0.93 1.16 -18.32
CA ASP A 172 1.52 1.91 -17.21
C ASP A 172 2.28 1.03 -16.23
N ILE A 173 2.35 -0.29 -16.46
CA ILE A 173 2.94 -1.27 -15.55
C ILE A 173 4.23 -1.82 -16.13
N GLN A 174 5.28 -1.83 -15.32
CA GLN A 174 6.54 -2.50 -15.64
C GLN A 174 6.99 -3.37 -14.47
N ILE A 175 7.37 -4.62 -14.75
CA ILE A 175 7.97 -5.51 -13.76
C ILE A 175 9.44 -5.11 -13.59
N LEU A 176 9.85 -4.85 -12.34
CA LEU A 176 11.23 -4.50 -12.02
C LEU A 176 11.98 -5.69 -11.41
N TYR A 177 11.34 -6.36 -10.45
CA TYR A 177 11.96 -7.45 -9.70
C TYR A 177 11.00 -8.58 -9.42
N ILE A 178 11.54 -9.78 -9.27
CA ILE A 178 10.89 -10.95 -8.70
C ILE A 178 11.49 -11.21 -7.32
N CYS A 179 10.63 -11.27 -6.31
CA CYS A 179 10.96 -11.57 -4.92
C CYS A 179 10.71 -13.06 -4.67
N SER A 180 11.80 -13.83 -4.62
CA SER A 180 11.87 -15.21 -4.16
C SER A 180 12.20 -15.25 -2.66
N ASP A 181 12.05 -16.41 -2.02
CA ASP A 181 12.22 -16.62 -0.58
C ASP A 181 13.53 -16.08 0.00
N HIS A 182 14.60 -16.07 -0.80
CA HIS A 182 15.92 -15.60 -0.35
C HIS A 182 16.57 -14.57 -1.29
N LYS A 183 15.90 -14.19 -2.39
CA LYS A 183 16.50 -13.35 -3.43
C LYS A 183 15.50 -12.40 -4.06
N ILE A 184 15.93 -11.15 -4.23
CA ILE A 184 15.28 -10.17 -5.09
C ILE A 184 16.10 -10.12 -6.38
N MET A 185 15.50 -10.51 -7.49
CA MET A 185 16.18 -10.61 -8.78
C MET A 185 15.53 -9.66 -9.78
N SER A 186 16.36 -8.91 -10.52
CA SER A 186 15.88 -8.23 -11.73
C SER A 186 15.39 -9.25 -12.75
N LEU A 187 14.59 -8.82 -13.73
CA LEU A 187 14.14 -9.72 -14.81
C LEU A 187 15.29 -10.38 -15.57
N GLU A 188 16.37 -9.64 -15.81
CA GLU A 188 17.56 -10.18 -16.47
C GLU A 188 18.20 -11.30 -15.65
N GLN A 189 18.45 -11.05 -14.36
CA GLN A 189 18.99 -12.06 -13.45
C GLN A 189 18.07 -13.29 -13.33
N PHE A 190 16.75 -13.07 -13.29
CA PHE A 190 15.78 -14.14 -13.21
C PHE A 190 15.81 -15.02 -14.46
N ASN A 191 15.79 -14.40 -15.64
CA ASN A 191 15.86 -15.13 -16.91
C ASN A 191 17.18 -15.87 -17.06
N MET A 192 18.31 -15.25 -16.71
CA MET A 192 19.62 -15.91 -16.73
C MET A 192 19.71 -17.10 -15.78
N TYR A 193 19.03 -17.05 -14.63
CA TYR A 193 19.07 -18.13 -13.64
C TYR A 193 18.33 -19.39 -14.11
N PHE A 194 17.30 -19.24 -14.95
CA PHE A 194 16.43 -20.33 -15.42
C PHE A 194 16.58 -20.64 -16.92
N SER A 195 17.51 -20.00 -17.62
CA SER A 195 17.91 -20.34 -19.01
C SER A 195 19.01 -21.39 -19.00
#